data_AF-A0A813CBB7-F1
#
_entry.id   AF-A0A813CBB7-F1
#
_cell.length_a   1.000
_cell.length_b   1.000
_cell.length_c   1.000
_cell.angle_alpha   90.00
_cell.angle_beta   90.00
_cell.angle_gamma   90.00
#
_symmetry.space_group_name_H-M   'P 1'
#
loop_
_entity.id
_entity.type
_entity.pdbx_description
1 polymer ?
#
loop_
_entity_poly.entity_id
_entity_poly.type
_entity_poly.pdbx_seq_one_letter_code
_entity_poly.pdbx_strand_id
1 'polypeptide(L)'
;MRHFGRSLGYENLWMRELSKHSPGQIQNELPRPVIDELASKSDVRNPSAFVSSTIAKYPMLRPHLRQQNANLISAAPRSIYEVLQRHPGLEQALDAVALRRLEEVDIARAADLLDDLAQRRGVRNPSAFIVHVLGRSTPAHDEQEGEVDRLLQAYPHIRERLDSQALMKLSDADPARVEEILQDMDSKGDVRNPSAFIVKALSSFPTPRHDANLSHRPLPELEMQNVGDSQMTIYDVLDSHPGLQQALDATALQRLEEADFARAADVIEELAQRPDVRNCSAFVVQALRHAVAPMYDDQDGEVDRILLRYPAIRGRLDGQALMKLADSDPARVEEILQDMDSKGDVRNPSAFIVKALSSFPAPRHDANVPHRQTPEPEMQKMGNSWMRQEESPLHQLLSSDPGLREALDDGAMHALEACDPERALEVVEDIIKKGDVRNPSAFVAASLAKYPQPRGTRSEEHWRPVQPPPPMAMPHPSVRSSFASRASDQAM
;
A
#
# COMPACT_ATOMS: atom_id res chain seq x y z
N MET A 1 -4.71 36.87 -41.00
CA MET A 1 -4.75 37.46 -39.63
C MET A 1 -5.47 36.48 -38.72
N ARG A 2 -4.96 36.27 -37.50
CA ARG A 2 -5.28 35.22 -36.50
C ARG A 2 -4.47 33.92 -36.63
N HIS A 3 -3.21 33.98 -36.21
CA HIS A 3 -2.53 32.93 -35.45
C HIS A 3 -1.36 33.57 -34.71
N PHE A 4 -1.62 34.14 -33.54
CA PHE A 4 -0.60 34.45 -32.53
C PHE A 4 -1.30 34.40 -31.16
N GLY A 5 -1.07 33.32 -30.42
CA GLY A 5 -1.74 33.09 -29.14
C GLY A 5 -1.35 31.77 -28.48
N ARG A 6 -0.06 31.42 -28.46
CA ARG A 6 0.51 30.35 -27.60
C ARG A 6 1.97 30.66 -27.23
N SER A 7 2.22 31.83 -26.63
CA SER A 7 3.57 32.24 -26.17
C SER A 7 3.60 32.67 -24.70
N LEU A 8 2.67 32.18 -23.86
CA LEU A 8 2.61 32.52 -22.43
C LEU A 8 2.91 31.33 -21.49
N GLY A 9 3.30 30.17 -22.02
CA GLY A 9 3.66 29.00 -21.20
C GLY A 9 5.11 28.99 -20.68
N TYR A 10 6.04 29.66 -21.37
CA TYR A 10 7.49 29.45 -21.15
C TYR A 10 8.15 30.42 -20.16
N GLU A 11 7.56 31.60 -19.88
CA GLU A 11 8.09 32.52 -18.87
C GLU A 11 7.88 32.00 -17.43
N ASN A 12 7.01 31.00 -17.23
CA ASN A 12 6.68 30.45 -15.91
C ASN A 12 7.62 29.33 -15.42
N LEU A 13 8.40 28.69 -16.32
CA LEU A 13 9.29 27.58 -15.96
C LEU A 13 10.45 28.05 -15.08
N TRP A 14 11.09 29.17 -15.43
CA TRP A 14 12.17 29.77 -14.63
C TRP A 14 11.68 30.28 -13.28
N MET A 15 10.48 30.86 -13.22
CA MET A 15 9.88 31.35 -11.97
C MET A 15 9.46 30.22 -11.04
N ARG A 16 9.01 29.07 -11.58
CA ARG A 16 8.78 27.84 -10.82
C ARG A 16 10.10 27.29 -10.28
N GLU A 17 11.15 27.29 -11.07
CA GLU A 17 12.44 26.74 -10.64
C GLU A 17 13.10 27.59 -9.55
N LEU A 18 13.01 28.93 -9.65
CA LEU A 18 13.44 29.82 -8.58
C LEU A 18 12.65 29.65 -7.27
N SER A 19 11.39 29.22 -7.32
CA SER A 19 10.57 28.99 -6.12
C SER A 19 10.98 27.76 -5.32
N LYS A 20 11.70 26.82 -5.94
CA LYS A 20 12.24 25.61 -5.29
C LYS A 20 13.55 25.86 -4.55
N HIS A 21 14.23 26.98 -4.80
CA HIS A 21 15.56 27.26 -4.28
C HIS A 21 15.50 28.09 -3.00
N SER A 22 16.34 27.75 -2.02
CA SER A 22 16.52 28.58 -0.82
C SER A 22 17.11 29.95 -1.17
N PRO A 23 16.87 31.03 -0.39
CA PRO A 23 17.32 32.39 -0.71
C PRO A 23 18.83 32.51 -1.01
N GLY A 24 19.66 31.64 -0.43
CA GLY A 24 21.10 31.59 -0.68
C GLY A 24 21.50 30.93 -2.00
N GLN A 25 20.70 30.02 -2.55
CA GLN A 25 20.97 29.37 -3.84
C GLN A 25 20.58 30.25 -5.03
N ILE A 26 19.54 31.07 -4.87
CA ILE A 26 19.09 32.05 -5.89
C ILE A 26 20.18 33.08 -6.23
N GLN A 27 21.10 33.35 -5.31
CA GLN A 27 22.20 34.32 -5.47
C GLN A 27 23.25 33.92 -6.52
N ASN A 28 23.31 32.66 -6.96
CA ASN A 28 24.30 32.24 -7.96
C ASN A 28 23.79 32.31 -9.40
N GLU A 29 22.48 32.42 -9.61
CA GLU A 29 21.86 32.36 -10.95
C GLU A 29 21.34 33.71 -11.45
N LEU A 30 21.12 34.67 -10.55
CA LEU A 30 20.63 35.99 -10.91
C LEU A 30 21.75 36.92 -11.41
N PRO A 31 21.47 37.85 -12.33
CA PRO A 31 22.41 38.92 -12.65
C PRO A 31 22.76 39.73 -11.39
N ARG A 32 24.05 40.02 -11.17
CA ARG A 32 24.56 40.81 -10.02
C ARG A 32 23.70 42.02 -9.63
N PRO A 33 23.20 42.86 -10.57
CA PRO A 33 22.37 44.00 -10.22
C PRO A 33 21.07 43.63 -9.48
N VAL A 34 20.49 42.48 -9.80
CA VAL A 34 19.27 41.98 -9.15
C VAL A 34 19.59 41.44 -7.75
N ILE A 35 20.73 40.76 -7.61
CA ILE A 35 21.22 40.25 -6.32
C ILE A 35 21.52 41.41 -5.37
N ASP A 36 22.21 42.44 -5.86
CA ASP A 36 22.55 43.62 -5.07
C ASP A 36 21.28 44.37 -4.63
N GLU A 37 20.28 44.51 -5.51
CA GLU A 37 19.00 45.15 -5.17
C GLU A 37 18.16 44.30 -4.20
N LEU A 38 18.20 42.97 -4.32
CA LEU A 38 17.54 42.05 -3.39
C LEU A 38 18.23 42.05 -2.02
N ALA A 39 19.56 42.00 -1.97
CA ALA A 39 20.35 42.03 -0.73
C ALA A 39 20.22 43.38 0.00
N SER A 40 19.98 44.47 -0.73
CA SER A 40 19.73 45.79 -0.14
C SER A 40 18.38 45.91 0.58
N LYS A 41 17.44 44.97 0.33
CA LYS A 41 16.11 44.96 0.93
C LYS A 41 16.01 43.84 1.97
N SER A 42 16.00 44.22 3.24
CA SER A 42 15.96 43.29 4.37
C SER A 42 14.62 42.55 4.52
N ASP A 43 13.56 43.00 3.84
CA ASP A 43 12.22 42.42 3.97
C ASP A 43 11.47 42.43 2.62
N VAL A 44 11.58 41.33 1.87
CA VAL A 44 10.89 41.15 0.59
C VAL A 44 9.82 40.07 0.76
N ARG A 45 8.58 40.52 0.97
CA ARG A 45 7.40 39.67 1.22
C ARG A 45 7.06 38.70 0.07
N ASN A 46 7.47 39.03 -1.16
CA ASN A 46 7.30 38.19 -2.34
C ASN A 46 8.54 38.31 -3.26
N PRO A 47 9.52 37.41 -3.12
CA PRO A 47 10.78 37.48 -3.86
C PRO A 47 10.59 37.37 -5.38
N SER A 48 9.65 36.53 -5.84
CA SER A 48 9.45 36.29 -7.27
C SER A 48 8.81 37.50 -7.96
N ALA A 49 7.82 38.14 -7.34
CA ALA A 49 7.26 39.40 -7.84
C ALA A 49 8.30 40.52 -7.86
N PHE A 50 9.15 40.59 -6.84
CA PHE A 50 10.25 41.55 -6.78
C PHE A 50 11.27 41.32 -7.91
N VAL A 51 11.72 40.08 -8.12
CA VAL A 51 12.63 39.71 -9.21
C VAL A 51 12.02 40.07 -10.58
N SER A 52 10.76 39.73 -10.83
CA SER A 52 10.05 40.11 -12.06
C SER A 52 9.98 41.62 -12.27
N SER A 53 9.66 42.39 -11.23
CA SER A 53 9.61 43.85 -11.30
C SER A 53 11.00 44.46 -11.57
N THR A 54 12.05 43.86 -11.01
CA THR A 54 13.43 44.30 -11.16
C THR A 54 13.94 43.99 -12.57
N ILE A 55 13.61 42.81 -13.11
CA ILE A 55 13.90 42.45 -14.51
C ILE A 55 13.14 43.36 -15.49
N ALA A 56 11.92 43.78 -15.16
CA ALA A 56 11.18 44.76 -15.96
C ALA A 56 11.85 46.13 -15.97
N LYS A 57 12.48 46.53 -14.85
CA LYS A 57 13.24 47.78 -14.69
C LYS A 57 14.57 47.78 -15.45
N TYR A 58 15.19 46.62 -15.67
CA TYR A 58 16.46 46.48 -16.41
C TYR A 58 16.27 45.67 -17.72
N PRO A 59 15.71 46.28 -18.78
CA PRO A 59 15.45 45.59 -20.04
C PRO A 59 16.71 45.02 -20.72
N MET A 60 17.90 45.54 -20.42
CA MET A 60 19.17 45.00 -20.91
C MET A 60 19.53 43.61 -20.35
N LEU A 61 18.88 43.16 -19.27
CA LEU A 61 19.06 41.83 -18.71
C LEU A 61 18.21 40.77 -19.44
N ARG A 62 17.19 41.20 -20.19
CA ARG A 62 16.28 40.28 -20.91
C ARG A 62 16.98 39.36 -21.91
N PRO A 63 17.98 39.81 -22.71
CA PRO A 63 18.70 38.91 -23.62
C PRO A 63 19.51 37.84 -22.88
N HIS A 64 20.16 38.19 -21.76
CA HIS A 64 20.93 37.23 -20.96
C HIS A 64 20.02 36.21 -20.28
N LEU A 65 18.90 36.65 -19.72
CA LEU A 65 17.89 35.76 -19.14
C LEU A 65 17.23 34.88 -20.20
N ARG A 66 16.98 35.41 -21.41
CA ARG A 66 16.51 34.59 -22.55
C ARG A 66 17.53 33.56 -22.98
N GLN A 67 18.82 33.89 -22.96
CA GLN A 67 19.88 32.96 -23.31
C GLN A 67 20.10 31.91 -22.22
N GLN A 68 20.05 32.28 -20.93
CA GLN A 68 20.04 31.33 -19.82
C GLN A 68 18.81 30.42 -19.87
N ASN A 69 17.61 30.97 -20.12
CA ASN A 69 16.41 30.16 -20.32
C ASN A 69 16.53 29.26 -21.55
N ALA A 70 17.10 29.74 -22.66
CA ALA A 70 17.34 28.90 -23.83
C ALA A 70 18.33 27.76 -23.50
N ASN A 71 19.35 28.02 -22.68
CA ASN A 71 20.28 27.00 -22.21
C ASN A 71 19.60 25.99 -21.28
N LEU A 72 18.79 26.45 -20.34
CA LEU A 72 17.99 25.59 -19.44
C LEU A 72 17.00 24.74 -20.23
N ILE A 73 16.30 25.33 -21.20
CA ILE A 73 15.39 24.63 -22.12
C ILE A 73 16.16 23.64 -23.00
N SER A 74 17.39 23.96 -23.40
CA SER A 74 18.23 23.04 -24.18
C SER A 74 18.77 21.87 -23.35
N ALA A 75 18.91 22.06 -22.03
CA ALA A 75 19.40 21.07 -21.08
C ALA A 75 18.28 20.20 -20.47
N ALA A 76 17.02 20.61 -20.63
CA ALA A 76 15.87 19.82 -20.21
C ALA A 76 15.86 18.49 -20.99
N PRO A 77 15.71 17.35 -20.30
CA PRO A 77 15.64 16.05 -20.96
C PRO A 77 14.47 16.05 -21.95
N ARG A 78 14.74 15.61 -23.17
CA ARG A 78 13.76 15.53 -24.25
C ARG A 78 12.99 14.22 -24.25
N SER A 79 13.51 13.23 -23.53
CA SER A 79 12.88 11.93 -23.35
C SER A 79 13.27 11.31 -22.01
N ILE A 80 12.46 10.37 -21.54
CA ILE A 80 12.73 9.59 -20.33
C ILE A 80 14.00 8.75 -20.51
N TYR A 81 14.29 8.30 -21.73
CA TYR A 81 15.55 7.58 -22.02
C TYR A 81 16.79 8.43 -21.74
N GLU A 82 16.76 9.74 -22.03
CA GLU A 82 17.88 10.64 -21.69
C GLU A 82 18.06 10.77 -20.17
N VAL A 83 16.98 10.69 -19.39
CA VAL A 83 17.05 10.67 -17.92
C VAL A 83 17.61 9.33 -17.43
N LEU A 84 17.12 8.21 -17.96
CA LEU A 84 17.58 6.86 -17.59
C LEU A 84 19.06 6.65 -17.93
N GLN A 85 19.57 7.27 -19.00
CA GLN A 85 21.00 7.25 -19.33
C GLN A 85 21.88 7.91 -18.25
N ARG A 86 21.34 8.86 -17.47
CA ARG A 86 22.05 9.43 -16.32
C ARG A 86 22.17 8.42 -15.16
N HIS A 87 21.26 7.44 -15.12
CA HIS A 87 21.13 6.43 -14.07
C HIS A 87 21.06 5.02 -14.66
N PRO A 88 22.15 4.50 -15.25
CA PRO A 88 22.14 3.25 -16.03
C PRO A 88 21.70 2.01 -15.22
N GLY A 89 21.78 2.06 -13.89
CA GLY A 89 21.29 0.98 -13.01
C GLY A 89 19.75 0.92 -12.90
N LEU A 90 19.04 2.03 -13.16
CA LEU A 90 17.58 2.08 -13.03
C LEU A 90 16.87 1.50 -14.25
N GLU A 91 17.42 1.64 -15.46
CA GLU A 91 16.80 1.11 -16.68
C GLU A 91 16.58 -0.41 -16.60
N GLN A 92 17.53 -1.13 -16.02
CA GLN A 92 17.45 -2.59 -15.85
C GLN A 92 16.61 -3.01 -14.64
N ALA A 93 16.44 -2.10 -13.67
CA ALA A 93 15.73 -2.36 -12.43
C ALA A 93 14.23 -2.05 -12.52
N LEU A 94 13.83 -1.17 -13.46
CA LEU A 94 12.44 -0.82 -13.72
C LEU A 94 11.79 -1.79 -14.72
N ASP A 95 10.56 -2.20 -14.43
CA ASP A 95 9.77 -3.06 -15.32
C ASP A 95 9.02 -2.26 -16.40
N ALA A 96 8.44 -2.98 -17.35
CA ALA A 96 7.71 -2.39 -18.47
C ALA A 96 6.42 -1.65 -18.06
N VAL A 97 5.91 -1.85 -16.84
CA VAL A 97 4.74 -1.12 -16.33
C VAL A 97 5.19 0.22 -15.76
N ALA A 98 6.23 0.23 -14.94
CA ALA A 98 6.83 1.45 -14.40
C ALA A 98 7.33 2.39 -15.50
N LEU A 99 7.99 1.84 -16.53
CA LEU A 99 8.43 2.63 -17.69
C LEU A 99 7.26 3.25 -18.45
N ARG A 100 6.18 2.49 -18.71
CA ARG A 100 4.96 3.01 -19.35
C ARG A 100 4.31 4.12 -18.52
N ARG A 101 4.26 3.96 -17.18
CA ARG A 101 3.74 5.00 -16.29
C ARG A 101 4.59 6.26 -16.32
N LEU A 102 5.91 6.15 -16.38
CA LEU A 102 6.78 7.31 -16.53
C LEU A 102 6.52 8.04 -17.85
N GLU A 103 6.25 7.30 -18.94
CA GLU A 103 5.91 7.86 -20.26
C GLU A 103 4.56 8.60 -20.29
N GLU A 104 3.62 8.26 -19.41
CA GLU A 104 2.33 8.93 -19.29
C GLU A 104 2.43 10.31 -18.60
N VAL A 105 3.55 10.60 -17.94
CA VAL A 105 3.74 11.77 -17.07
C VAL A 105 4.64 12.80 -17.75
N ASP A 106 4.53 14.07 -17.34
CA ASP A 106 5.43 15.12 -17.83
C ASP A 106 6.91 14.75 -17.57
N ILE A 107 7.75 14.99 -18.58
CA ILE A 107 9.16 14.55 -18.58
C ILE A 107 9.94 15.16 -17.42
N ALA A 108 9.61 16.38 -16.98
CA ALA A 108 10.28 17.00 -15.84
C ALA A 108 9.95 16.25 -14.54
N ARG A 109 8.68 15.87 -14.34
CA ARG A 109 8.26 15.07 -13.16
C ARG A 109 8.86 13.67 -13.20
N ALA A 110 8.90 13.03 -14.37
CA ALA A 110 9.58 11.74 -14.52
C ALA A 110 11.08 11.85 -14.19
N ALA A 111 11.73 12.96 -14.58
CA ALA A 111 13.12 13.22 -14.24
C ALA A 111 13.33 13.36 -12.73
N ASP A 112 12.53 14.19 -12.07
CA ASP A 112 12.61 14.39 -10.62
C ASP A 112 12.41 13.08 -9.84
N LEU A 113 11.47 12.23 -10.27
CA LEU A 113 11.21 10.93 -9.64
C LEU A 113 12.37 9.94 -9.82
N LEU A 114 12.98 9.91 -11.00
CA LEU A 114 14.14 9.06 -11.26
C LEU A 114 15.36 9.54 -10.49
N ASP A 115 15.55 10.86 -10.35
CA ASP A 115 16.61 11.45 -9.54
C ASP A 115 16.42 11.17 -8.04
N ASP A 116 15.20 11.28 -7.50
CA ASP A 116 14.88 10.91 -6.11
C ASP A 116 15.12 9.42 -5.87
N LEU A 117 14.63 8.57 -6.78
CA LEU A 117 14.84 7.12 -6.70
C LEU A 117 16.32 6.74 -6.72
N ALA A 118 17.14 7.41 -7.52
CA ALA A 118 18.58 7.19 -7.57
C ALA A 118 19.30 7.60 -6.27
N GLN A 119 18.80 8.63 -5.58
CA GLN A 119 19.36 9.09 -4.31
C GLN A 119 18.97 8.19 -3.14
N ARG A 120 17.81 7.53 -3.20
CA ARG A 120 17.33 6.60 -2.16
C ARG A 120 18.09 5.27 -2.19
N ARG A 121 19.01 5.09 -1.24
CA ARG A 121 19.69 3.80 -1.04
C ARG A 121 18.73 2.76 -0.43
N GLY A 122 18.65 1.58 -1.03
CA GLY A 122 17.95 0.43 -0.44
C GLY A 122 16.49 0.25 -0.87
N VAL A 123 16.04 0.91 -1.94
CA VAL A 123 14.72 0.63 -2.53
C VAL A 123 14.76 -0.79 -3.14
N ARG A 124 14.13 -1.74 -2.45
CA ARG A 124 14.15 -3.17 -2.82
C ARG A 124 13.44 -3.46 -4.15
N ASN A 125 12.42 -2.67 -4.49
CA ASN A 125 11.67 -2.78 -5.73
C ASN A 125 11.40 -1.36 -6.30
N PRO A 126 12.28 -0.86 -7.19
CA PRO A 126 12.14 0.47 -7.77
C PRO A 126 10.89 0.60 -8.66
N SER A 127 10.48 -0.46 -9.36
CA SER A 127 9.27 -0.44 -10.20
C SER A 127 8.02 -0.19 -9.37
N ALA A 128 7.89 -0.90 -8.25
CA ALA A 128 6.76 -0.73 -7.33
C ALA A 128 6.74 0.69 -6.75
N PHE A 129 7.91 1.26 -6.43
CA PHE A 129 7.99 2.65 -5.97
C PHE A 129 7.46 3.62 -7.03
N ILE A 130 7.92 3.52 -8.28
CA ILE A 130 7.46 4.39 -9.37
C ILE A 130 5.96 4.24 -9.62
N VAL A 131 5.47 3.01 -9.76
CA VAL A 131 4.04 2.74 -10.02
C VAL A 131 3.18 3.25 -8.86
N HIS A 132 3.65 3.13 -7.63
CA HIS A 132 2.93 3.58 -6.44
C HIS A 132 2.88 5.11 -6.36
N VAL A 133 4.00 5.80 -6.58
CA VAL A 133 4.05 7.27 -6.59
C VAL A 133 3.21 7.84 -7.73
N LEU A 134 3.31 7.26 -8.93
CA LEU A 134 2.55 7.72 -10.09
C LEU A 134 1.07 7.35 -10.03
N GLY A 135 0.73 6.18 -9.48
CA GLY A 135 -0.67 5.75 -9.31
C GLY A 135 -1.46 6.62 -8.34
N ARG A 136 -0.77 7.39 -7.49
CA ARG A 136 -1.38 8.32 -6.53
C ARG A 136 -1.49 9.75 -7.04
N SER A 137 -0.71 10.09 -8.08
CA SER A 137 -0.60 11.43 -8.65
C SER A 137 -1.81 11.81 -9.52
N THR A 138 -2.99 11.87 -8.90
CA THR A 138 -4.13 12.59 -9.48
C THR A 138 -3.97 14.08 -9.14
N PRO A 139 -4.50 15.03 -9.94
CA PRO A 139 -4.41 16.46 -9.63
C PRO A 139 -4.98 16.81 -8.24
N ALA A 140 -5.93 16.01 -7.73
CA ALA A 140 -6.43 16.13 -6.36
C ALA A 140 -5.36 15.81 -5.30
N HIS A 141 -4.47 14.85 -5.57
CA HIS A 141 -3.40 14.47 -4.65
C HIS A 141 -2.28 15.52 -4.60
N ASP A 142 -1.99 16.19 -5.72
CA ASP A 142 -1.00 17.29 -5.73
C ASP A 142 -1.51 18.50 -4.89
N GLU A 143 -2.83 18.75 -4.86
CA GLU A 143 -3.43 19.75 -3.97
C GLU A 143 -3.37 19.31 -2.50
N GLN A 144 -3.64 18.03 -2.24
CA GLN A 144 -3.60 17.42 -0.92
C GLN A 144 -2.20 17.43 -0.30
N GLU A 145 -1.16 17.06 -1.06
CA GLU A 145 0.23 17.13 -0.61
C GLU A 145 0.62 18.56 -0.21
N GLY A 146 0.19 19.55 -1.00
CA GLY A 146 0.41 20.96 -0.69
C GLY A 146 -0.27 21.42 0.60
N GLU A 147 -1.43 20.86 0.94
CA GLU A 147 -2.14 21.15 2.18
C GLU A 147 -1.47 20.49 3.39
N VAL A 148 -1.07 19.22 3.28
CA VAL A 148 -0.31 18.52 4.33
C VAL A 148 1.01 19.22 4.62
N ASP A 149 1.72 19.70 3.59
CA ASP A 149 2.97 20.43 3.78
C ASP A 149 2.77 21.77 4.49
N ARG A 150 1.66 22.48 4.20
CA ARG A 150 1.26 23.70 4.93
C ARG A 150 0.96 23.41 6.40
N LEU A 151 0.25 22.32 6.69
CA LEU A 151 0.00 21.89 8.07
C LEU A 151 1.31 21.58 8.80
N LEU A 152 2.23 20.84 8.17
CA LEU A 152 3.55 20.55 8.76
C LEU A 152 4.42 21.81 8.95
N GLN A 153 4.24 22.85 8.14
CA GLN A 153 4.90 24.15 8.36
C GLN A 153 4.36 24.89 9.59
N ALA A 154 3.09 24.67 9.97
CA ALA A 154 2.54 25.22 11.20
C ALA A 154 3.12 24.55 12.47
N TYR A 155 3.62 23.32 12.36
CA TYR A 155 4.21 22.54 13.45
C TYR A 155 5.68 22.16 13.19
N PRO A 156 6.62 23.13 13.13
CA PRO A 156 8.02 22.86 12.74
C PRO A 156 8.72 21.88 13.69
N HIS A 157 8.45 21.97 14.99
CA HIS A 157 9.04 21.10 16.01
C HIS A 157 8.60 19.64 15.90
N ILE A 158 7.40 19.39 15.35
CA ILE A 158 6.93 18.04 15.02
C ILE A 158 7.63 17.56 13.74
N ARG A 159 7.60 18.38 12.68
CA ARG A 159 8.15 18.05 11.36
C ARG A 159 9.61 17.59 11.45
N GLU A 160 10.44 18.28 12.22
CA GLU A 160 11.87 17.98 12.39
C GLU A 160 12.13 16.61 13.06
N ARG A 161 11.14 16.06 13.79
CA ARG A 161 11.27 14.79 14.51
C ARG A 161 10.67 13.61 13.76
N LEU A 162 10.04 13.84 12.60
CA LEU A 162 9.43 12.79 11.80
C LEU A 162 10.44 12.17 10.83
N ASP A 163 10.50 10.83 10.83
CA ASP A 163 11.15 10.05 9.80
C ASP A 163 10.41 10.10 8.44
N SER A 164 11.10 9.66 7.39
CA SER A 164 10.57 9.65 6.02
C SER A 164 9.33 8.78 5.87
N GLN A 165 9.16 7.75 6.71
CA GLN A 165 8.01 6.85 6.62
C GLN A 165 6.74 7.53 7.15
N ALA A 166 6.84 8.24 8.28
CA ALA A 166 5.75 9.01 8.84
C ALA A 166 5.36 10.17 7.91
N LEU A 167 6.35 10.88 7.34
CA LEU A 167 6.10 11.93 6.35
C LEU A 167 5.35 11.39 5.12
N MET A 168 5.78 10.24 4.58
CA MET A 168 5.09 9.58 3.46
C MET A 168 3.67 9.14 3.83
N LYS A 169 3.42 8.70 5.07
CA LYS A 169 2.06 8.35 5.49
C LYS A 169 1.16 9.57 5.67
N LEU A 170 1.72 10.71 6.09
CA LEU A 170 0.96 11.95 6.22
C LEU A 170 0.58 12.52 4.85
N SER A 171 1.49 12.49 3.88
CA SER A 171 1.18 12.95 2.51
C SER A 171 0.06 12.15 1.86
N ASP A 172 -0.08 10.88 2.23
CA ASP A 172 -1.14 9.99 1.76
C ASP A 172 -2.47 10.15 2.52
N ALA A 173 -2.46 10.81 3.68
CA ALA A 173 -3.60 10.87 4.57
C ALA A 173 -4.48 12.08 4.28
N ASP A 174 -5.77 11.98 4.63
CA ASP A 174 -6.71 13.09 4.56
C ASP A 174 -6.18 14.30 5.36
N PRO A 175 -6.15 15.52 4.79
CA PRO A 175 -5.60 16.70 5.45
C PRO A 175 -6.28 17.04 6.79
N ALA A 176 -7.60 16.85 6.89
CA ALA A 176 -8.31 17.09 8.14
C ALA A 176 -7.89 16.08 9.22
N ARG A 177 -7.66 14.82 8.84
CA ARG A 177 -7.11 13.81 9.75
C ARG A 177 -5.68 14.12 10.17
N VAL A 178 -4.85 14.61 9.24
CA VAL A 178 -3.48 15.05 9.55
C VAL A 178 -3.50 16.19 10.55
N GLU A 179 -4.35 17.20 10.34
CA GLU A 179 -4.50 18.33 11.26
C GLU A 179 -4.88 17.85 12.67
N GLU A 180 -5.88 16.98 12.79
CA GLU A 180 -6.29 16.39 14.08
C GLU A 180 -5.12 15.71 14.78
N ILE A 181 -4.37 14.85 14.07
CA ILE A 181 -3.24 14.11 14.66
C ILE A 181 -2.13 15.04 15.11
N LEU A 182 -1.83 16.09 14.32
CA LEU A 182 -0.81 17.08 14.66
C LEU A 182 -1.24 17.91 15.89
N GLN A 183 -2.50 18.34 15.97
CA GLN A 183 -3.06 19.04 17.13
C GLN A 183 -3.04 18.15 18.38
N ASP A 184 -3.40 16.87 18.24
CA ASP A 184 -3.38 15.88 19.32
C ASP A 184 -1.97 15.70 19.88
N MET A 185 -0.97 15.70 19.00
CA MET A 185 0.42 15.51 19.36
C MET A 185 1.02 16.76 20.02
N ASP A 186 0.71 17.94 19.50
CA ASP A 186 1.09 19.23 20.10
C ASP A 186 0.48 19.39 21.50
N SER A 187 -0.81 19.06 21.65
CA SER A 187 -1.53 19.10 22.93
C SER A 187 -0.98 18.13 23.97
N LYS A 188 -0.54 16.93 23.53
CA LYS A 188 0.10 15.94 24.42
C LYS A 188 1.54 16.35 24.80
N GLY A 189 2.14 17.30 24.09
CA GLY A 189 3.49 17.79 24.35
C GLY A 189 4.56 16.74 24.03
N ASP A 190 5.28 16.27 25.06
CA ASP A 190 6.48 15.43 24.88
C ASP A 190 6.15 13.99 24.48
N VAL A 191 5.75 13.81 23.22
CA VAL A 191 5.62 12.49 22.61
C VAL A 191 7.01 11.94 22.32
N ARG A 192 7.38 10.88 23.04
CA ARG A 192 8.71 10.24 22.96
C ARG A 192 9.11 9.82 21.53
N ASN A 193 8.16 9.32 20.74
CA ASN A 193 8.37 8.91 19.35
C ASN A 193 7.21 9.39 18.46
N PRO A 194 7.33 10.59 17.85
CA PRO A 194 6.26 11.18 17.06
C PRO A 194 5.97 10.38 15.78
N SER A 195 6.99 9.84 15.10
CA SER A 195 6.79 8.99 13.92
C SER A 195 5.91 7.77 14.21
N ALA A 196 6.22 7.03 15.29
CA ALA A 196 5.43 5.86 15.67
C ALA A 196 3.99 6.24 16.07
N PHE A 197 3.81 7.39 16.72
CA PHE A 197 2.50 7.90 17.09
C PHE A 197 1.64 8.16 15.85
N ILE A 198 2.17 8.89 14.87
CA ILE A 198 1.47 9.20 13.61
C ILE A 198 1.13 7.93 12.84
N VAL A 199 2.11 7.04 12.65
CA VAL A 199 1.92 5.78 11.91
C VAL A 199 0.83 4.93 12.57
N LYS A 200 0.81 4.86 13.90
CA LYS A 200 -0.22 4.13 14.66
C LYS A 200 -1.58 4.83 14.54
N ALA A 201 -1.65 6.15 14.68
CA ALA A 201 -2.88 6.91 14.62
C ALA A 201 -3.58 6.78 13.25
N LEU A 202 -2.81 6.88 12.15
CA LEU A 202 -3.31 6.71 10.79
C LEU A 202 -3.68 5.25 10.48
N SER A 203 -2.96 4.27 11.04
CA SER A 203 -3.30 2.85 10.86
C SER A 203 -4.52 2.41 11.65
N SER A 204 -4.78 3.00 12.82
CA SER A 204 -5.96 2.68 13.63
C SER A 204 -7.21 3.43 13.15
N PHE A 205 -7.06 4.69 12.71
CA PHE A 205 -8.16 5.54 12.27
C PHE A 205 -7.71 6.35 11.05
N PRO A 206 -7.91 5.82 9.83
CA PRO A 206 -7.44 6.46 8.61
C PRO A 206 -8.29 7.67 8.20
N THR A 207 -9.56 7.71 8.62
CA THR A 207 -10.49 8.80 8.33
C THR A 207 -10.48 9.85 9.45
N PRO A 208 -10.77 11.13 9.13
CA PRO A 208 -10.97 12.17 10.13
C PRO A 208 -12.04 11.72 11.13
N ARG A 209 -11.78 11.90 12.43
CA ARG A 209 -12.85 11.71 13.41
C ARG A 209 -13.79 12.89 13.22
N HIS A 210 -14.99 12.62 12.71
CA HIS A 210 -15.98 13.66 12.47
C HIS A 210 -16.10 14.56 13.72
N ASP A 211 -15.94 15.87 13.48
CA ASP A 211 -16.27 17.02 14.34
C ASP A 211 -15.40 17.35 15.57
N ALA A 212 -14.08 17.51 15.41
CA ALA A 212 -13.30 18.33 16.36
C ALA A 212 -13.65 19.84 16.29
N ASN A 213 -14.32 20.30 15.22
CA ASN A 213 -14.61 21.72 14.98
C ASN A 213 -16.00 22.20 15.49
N LEU A 214 -16.84 21.33 16.06
CA LEU A 214 -18.06 21.77 16.74
C LEU A 214 -17.83 22.21 18.19
N SER A 215 -16.64 21.98 18.76
CA SER A 215 -16.38 22.28 20.18
C SER A 215 -15.83 23.68 20.46
N HIS A 216 -15.37 24.47 19.46
CA HIS A 216 -14.69 25.75 19.73
C HIS A 216 -14.96 26.93 18.80
N ARG A 217 -16.02 26.93 17.98
CA ARG A 217 -16.48 28.17 17.33
C ARG A 217 -17.37 28.96 18.30
N PRO A 218 -17.02 30.18 18.72
CA PRO A 218 -17.96 31.04 19.43
C PRO A 218 -19.11 31.32 18.46
N LEU A 219 -20.32 30.88 18.81
CA LEU A 219 -21.52 31.15 18.03
C LEU A 219 -21.66 32.67 17.86
N PRO A 220 -21.97 33.17 16.64
CA PRO A 220 -22.46 34.53 16.52
C PRO A 220 -23.77 34.61 17.30
N GLU A 221 -23.89 35.59 18.19
CA GLU A 221 -25.15 36.00 18.83
C GLU A 221 -26.17 36.32 17.73
N LEU A 222 -26.94 35.32 17.31
CA LEU A 222 -28.12 35.49 16.48
C LEU A 222 -29.32 35.07 17.30
N GLU A 223 -29.88 36.11 17.92
CA GLU A 223 -31.27 36.33 18.25
C GLU A 223 -32.15 35.06 18.32
N MET A 224 -32.33 34.61 19.57
CA MET A 224 -33.46 33.81 20.00
C MET A 224 -34.78 34.47 19.58
N GLN A 225 -35.38 33.98 18.51
CA GLN A 225 -36.83 34.09 18.30
C GLN A 225 -37.41 32.73 17.90
N ASN A 226 -37.99 32.07 18.90
CA ASN A 226 -39.21 31.28 18.85
C ASN A 226 -39.48 30.46 17.58
N VAL A 227 -39.16 29.16 17.65
CA VAL A 227 -40.08 28.10 17.20
C VAL A 227 -40.08 27.02 18.27
N GLY A 228 -41.24 26.82 18.91
CA GLY A 228 -41.44 25.89 20.01
C GLY A 228 -41.60 24.45 19.52
N ASP A 229 -40.50 23.86 19.05
CA ASP A 229 -40.36 22.41 18.97
C ASP A 229 -39.38 22.01 20.06
N SER A 230 -39.89 21.68 21.25
CA SER A 230 -39.09 21.07 22.31
C SER A 230 -38.56 19.74 21.78
N GLN A 231 -37.34 19.75 21.24
CA GLN A 231 -36.65 18.54 20.83
C GLN A 231 -36.47 17.69 22.08
N MET A 232 -37.22 16.59 22.13
CA MET A 232 -37.11 15.60 23.18
C MET A 232 -35.68 15.09 23.17
N THR A 233 -35.00 15.20 24.30
CA THR A 233 -33.62 14.77 24.46
C THR A 233 -33.59 13.31 24.93
N ILE A 234 -32.46 12.63 24.73
CA ILE A 234 -32.24 11.28 25.26
C ILE A 234 -32.49 11.20 26.77
N TYR A 235 -32.19 12.28 27.48
CA TYR A 235 -32.39 12.40 28.92
C TYR A 235 -33.87 12.39 29.31
N ASP A 236 -34.76 12.97 28.50
CA ASP A 236 -36.20 12.93 28.74
C ASP A 236 -36.75 11.47 28.66
N VAL A 237 -36.16 10.64 27.80
CA VAL A 237 -36.49 9.22 27.67
C VAL A 237 -35.91 8.40 28.83
N LEU A 238 -34.69 8.72 29.26
CA LEU A 238 -34.06 8.09 30.44
C LEU A 238 -34.72 8.48 31.76
N ASP A 239 -35.25 9.70 31.88
CA ASP A 239 -36.00 10.17 33.05
C ASP A 239 -37.31 9.39 33.23
N SER A 240 -37.88 8.87 32.14
CA SER A 240 -39.00 7.93 32.19
C SER A 240 -38.59 6.54 32.72
N HIS A 241 -37.28 6.26 32.79
CA HIS A 241 -36.68 4.98 33.18
C HIS A 241 -35.50 5.16 34.18
N PRO A 242 -35.76 5.69 35.39
CA PRO A 242 -34.69 6.11 36.32
C PRO A 242 -33.76 4.97 36.75
N GLY A 243 -34.23 3.72 36.73
CA GLY A 243 -33.41 2.54 37.01
C GLY A 243 -32.34 2.28 35.96
N LEU A 244 -32.60 2.61 34.69
CA LEU A 244 -31.63 2.44 33.60
C LEU A 244 -30.56 3.52 33.63
N GLN A 245 -30.93 4.77 33.91
CA GLN A 245 -29.97 5.88 33.97
C GLN A 245 -28.86 5.64 35.00
N GLN A 246 -29.18 5.00 36.13
CA GLN A 246 -28.20 4.63 37.15
C GLN A 246 -27.40 3.36 36.80
N ALA A 247 -27.96 2.49 35.97
CA ALA A 247 -27.33 1.23 35.57
C ALA A 247 -26.39 1.37 34.37
N LEU A 248 -26.56 2.42 33.56
CA LEU A 248 -25.70 2.72 32.42
C LEU A 248 -24.44 3.47 32.86
N ASP A 249 -23.30 3.08 32.29
CA ASP A 249 -22.04 3.78 32.47
C ASP A 249 -21.90 4.97 31.51
N ALA A 250 -20.88 5.80 31.76
CA ALA A 250 -20.61 6.99 30.95
C ALA A 250 -20.37 6.67 29.46
N THR A 251 -19.85 5.49 29.13
CA THR A 251 -19.60 5.09 27.74
C THR A 251 -20.90 4.78 27.02
N ALA A 252 -21.81 4.06 27.68
CA ALA A 252 -23.12 3.76 27.12
C ALA A 252 -23.97 5.03 26.95
N LEU A 253 -23.92 5.95 27.91
CA LEU A 253 -24.59 7.25 27.81
C LEU A 253 -24.05 8.09 26.65
N GLN A 254 -22.72 8.19 26.52
CA GLN A 254 -22.10 8.89 25.40
C GLN A 254 -22.51 8.28 24.05
N ARG A 255 -22.59 6.94 23.95
CA ARG A 255 -23.05 6.29 22.71
C ARG A 255 -24.52 6.56 22.40
N LEU A 256 -25.37 6.69 23.41
CA LEU A 256 -26.78 7.08 23.22
C LEU A 256 -26.90 8.54 22.74
N GLU A 257 -26.03 9.44 23.20
CA GLU A 257 -25.97 10.82 22.73
C GLU A 257 -25.44 10.95 21.29
N GLU A 258 -24.46 10.14 20.92
CA GLU A 258 -23.89 10.11 19.57
C GLU A 258 -24.82 9.45 18.54
N ALA A 259 -25.80 8.66 18.98
CA ALA A 259 -26.73 7.95 18.12
C ALA A 259 -27.92 8.84 17.69
N ASP A 260 -28.58 8.46 16.59
CA ASP A 260 -29.86 9.05 16.22
C ASP A 260 -30.91 8.87 17.34
N PHE A 261 -31.65 9.94 17.64
CA PHE A 261 -32.58 9.98 18.76
C PHE A 261 -33.62 8.86 18.71
N ALA A 262 -34.20 8.58 17.54
CA ALA A 262 -35.23 7.55 17.41
C ALA A 262 -34.67 6.17 17.76
N ARG A 263 -33.45 5.88 17.27
CA ARG A 263 -32.79 4.61 17.57
C ARG A 263 -32.38 4.49 19.03
N ALA A 264 -31.84 5.56 19.60
CA ALA A 264 -31.43 5.58 20.99
C ALA A 264 -32.65 5.38 21.93
N ALA A 265 -33.78 5.99 21.60
CA ALA A 265 -35.05 5.77 22.28
C ALA A 265 -35.52 4.30 22.17
N ASP A 266 -35.50 3.71 20.97
CA ASP A 266 -35.88 2.30 20.77
C ASP A 266 -35.02 1.34 21.61
N VAL A 267 -33.71 1.58 21.68
CA VAL A 267 -32.79 0.74 22.47
C VAL A 267 -33.06 0.88 23.96
N ILE A 268 -33.38 2.08 24.46
CA ILE A 268 -33.76 2.29 25.86
C ILE A 268 -35.08 1.58 26.17
N GLU A 269 -36.07 1.69 25.30
CA GLU A 269 -37.37 1.02 25.44
C GLU A 269 -37.24 -0.51 25.40
N GLU A 270 -36.42 -1.05 24.48
CA GLU A 270 -36.13 -2.49 24.42
C GLU A 270 -35.46 -2.96 25.72
N LEU A 271 -34.52 -2.19 26.24
CA LEU A 271 -33.82 -2.52 27.48
C LEU A 271 -34.77 -2.43 28.70
N ALA A 272 -35.69 -1.47 28.72
CA ALA A 272 -36.71 -1.34 29.77
C ALA A 272 -37.68 -2.54 29.79
N GLN A 273 -37.97 -3.11 28.62
CA GLN A 273 -38.79 -4.32 28.49
C GLN A 273 -38.06 -5.61 28.90
N ARG A 274 -36.73 -5.57 29.06
CA ARG A 274 -35.87 -6.73 29.38
C ARG A 274 -35.17 -6.56 30.73
N PRO A 275 -35.90 -6.76 31.85
CA PRO A 275 -35.34 -6.59 33.20
C PRO A 275 -34.29 -7.66 33.57
N ASP A 276 -34.10 -8.69 32.76
CA ASP A 276 -33.14 -9.79 32.96
C ASP A 276 -31.72 -9.48 32.44
N VAL A 277 -31.53 -8.35 31.76
CA VAL A 277 -30.23 -7.96 31.22
C VAL A 277 -29.27 -7.57 32.35
N ARG A 278 -28.31 -8.45 32.65
CA ARG A 278 -27.33 -8.24 33.73
C ARG A 278 -26.38 -7.06 33.52
N ASN A 279 -26.13 -6.67 32.28
CA ASN A 279 -25.21 -5.59 31.93
C ASN A 279 -25.85 -4.68 30.87
N CYS A 280 -26.59 -3.69 31.36
CA CYS A 280 -27.28 -2.68 30.55
C CYS A 280 -26.33 -1.92 29.62
N SER A 281 -25.16 -1.49 30.12
CA SER A 281 -24.18 -0.74 29.32
C SER A 281 -23.66 -1.51 28.12
N ALA A 282 -23.29 -2.78 28.31
CA ALA A 282 -22.79 -3.62 27.23
C ALA A 282 -23.87 -3.88 26.16
N PHE A 283 -25.13 -4.02 26.59
CA PHE A 283 -26.26 -4.16 25.67
C PHE A 283 -26.42 -2.91 24.81
N VAL A 284 -26.46 -1.72 25.42
CA VAL A 284 -26.60 -0.44 24.71
C VAL A 284 -25.45 -0.23 23.72
N VAL A 285 -24.20 -0.41 24.18
CA VAL A 285 -23.02 -0.24 23.31
C VAL A 285 -23.07 -1.23 22.15
N GLN A 286 -23.44 -2.49 22.37
CA GLN A 286 -23.54 -3.47 21.29
C GLN A 286 -24.70 -3.15 20.33
N ALA A 287 -25.85 -2.75 20.84
CA ALA A 287 -27.02 -2.40 20.04
C ALA A 287 -26.78 -1.17 19.15
N LEU A 288 -25.99 -0.20 19.63
CA LEU A 288 -25.64 1.02 18.89
C LEU A 288 -24.37 0.87 18.05
N ARG A 289 -23.51 -0.13 18.33
CA ARG A 289 -22.31 -0.41 17.53
C ARG A 289 -22.63 -0.77 16.07
N HIS A 290 -23.81 -1.31 15.83
CA HIS A 290 -24.30 -1.63 14.48
C HIS A 290 -24.96 -0.43 13.77
N ALA A 291 -25.15 0.71 14.45
CA ALA A 291 -25.88 1.86 13.92
C ALA A 291 -24.97 3.02 13.45
N VAL A 292 -23.69 3.02 13.80
CA VAL A 292 -22.70 4.03 13.35
C VAL A 292 -22.01 3.59 12.06
N ALA A 293 -22.80 3.09 11.11
CA ALA A 293 -22.40 3.02 9.70
C ALA A 293 -23.09 4.22 9.01
N PRO A 294 -22.35 5.04 8.24
CA PRO A 294 -22.92 6.17 7.53
C PRO A 294 -24.01 5.67 6.58
N MET A 295 -25.05 6.48 6.34
CA MET A 295 -26.13 6.25 5.35
C MET A 295 -25.60 5.93 3.94
N TYR A 296 -25.10 4.72 3.74
CA TYR A 296 -24.74 4.14 2.46
C TYR A 296 -25.25 2.71 2.44
N ASP A 297 -26.24 2.51 1.59
CA ASP A 297 -26.82 1.26 1.11
C ASP A 297 -27.55 0.36 2.11
N ASP A 298 -28.80 0.02 1.76
CA ASP A 298 -29.67 -0.99 2.41
C ASP A 298 -29.05 -2.42 2.49
N GLN A 299 -27.80 -2.59 2.05
CA GLN A 299 -27.08 -3.88 1.96
C GLN A 299 -26.58 -4.39 3.32
N ASP A 300 -26.23 -3.51 4.26
CA ASP A 300 -25.66 -3.90 5.56
C ASP A 300 -26.64 -4.73 6.41
N GLY A 301 -27.95 -4.49 6.26
CA GLY A 301 -28.97 -5.29 6.92
C GLY A 301 -29.26 -6.64 6.25
N GLU A 302 -28.85 -6.82 5.00
CA GLU A 302 -29.17 -8.04 4.24
C GLU A 302 -28.32 -9.22 4.71
N VAL A 303 -27.03 -9.01 4.97
CA VAL A 303 -26.13 -10.02 5.54
C VAL A 303 -26.65 -10.51 6.89
N ASP A 304 -27.10 -9.61 7.76
CA ASP A 304 -27.68 -9.99 9.05
C ASP A 304 -28.98 -10.78 8.92
N ARG A 305 -29.85 -10.42 7.96
CA ARG A 305 -31.06 -11.21 7.63
C ARG A 305 -30.70 -12.60 7.11
N ILE A 306 -29.66 -12.72 6.28
CA ILE A 306 -29.15 -14.01 5.81
C ILE A 306 -28.66 -14.83 7.01
N LEU A 307 -27.85 -14.25 7.90
CA LEU A 307 -27.33 -14.94 9.08
C LEU A 307 -28.41 -15.37 10.07
N LEU A 308 -29.51 -14.64 10.18
CA LEU A 308 -30.68 -15.03 10.97
C LEU A 308 -31.36 -16.30 10.44
N ARG A 309 -31.24 -16.62 9.14
CA ARG A 309 -31.72 -17.89 8.57
C ARG A 309 -30.85 -19.09 8.95
N TYR A 310 -29.60 -18.86 9.39
CA TYR A 310 -28.64 -19.89 9.74
C TYR A 310 -28.14 -19.75 11.20
N PRO A 311 -29.01 -19.87 12.22
CA PRO A 311 -28.66 -19.59 13.62
C PRO A 311 -27.58 -20.53 14.18
N ALA A 312 -27.57 -21.80 13.77
CA ALA A 312 -26.59 -22.78 14.21
C ALA A 312 -25.17 -22.46 13.72
N ILE A 313 -25.04 -21.92 12.51
CA ILE A 313 -23.78 -21.46 11.96
C ILE A 313 -23.36 -20.16 12.64
N ARG A 314 -24.26 -19.17 12.72
CA ARG A 314 -23.99 -17.84 13.28
C ARG A 314 -23.39 -17.92 14.69
N GLY A 315 -23.93 -18.77 15.56
CA GLY A 315 -23.45 -18.95 16.94
C GLY A 315 -22.05 -19.56 17.06
N ARG A 316 -21.50 -20.11 15.97
CA ARG A 316 -20.15 -20.72 15.92
C ARG A 316 -19.11 -19.81 15.24
N LEU A 317 -19.51 -18.67 14.69
CA LEU A 317 -18.60 -17.74 14.02
C LEU A 317 -17.91 -16.82 15.03
N ASP A 318 -16.63 -16.54 14.78
CA ASP A 318 -15.88 -15.53 15.53
C ASP A 318 -16.12 -14.12 14.96
N GLY A 319 -15.68 -13.11 15.71
CA GLY A 319 -15.85 -11.71 15.31
C GLY A 319 -15.17 -11.36 13.99
N GLN A 320 -14.08 -12.01 13.63
CA GLN A 320 -13.37 -11.73 12.37
C GLN A 320 -14.15 -12.26 11.17
N ALA A 321 -14.68 -13.47 11.25
CA ALA A 321 -15.55 -14.04 10.22
C ALA A 321 -16.83 -13.20 10.07
N LEU A 322 -17.44 -12.76 11.18
CA LEU A 322 -18.61 -11.88 11.15
C LEU A 322 -18.32 -10.53 10.48
N MET A 323 -17.17 -9.90 10.80
CA MET A 323 -16.76 -8.66 10.13
C MET A 323 -16.55 -8.87 8.62
N LYS A 324 -15.85 -9.94 8.22
CA LYS A 324 -15.66 -10.23 6.79
C LYS A 324 -16.97 -10.49 6.05
N LEU A 325 -17.95 -11.13 6.70
CA LEU A 325 -19.27 -11.34 6.11
C LEU A 325 -20.02 -10.02 5.94
N ALA A 326 -19.96 -9.13 6.94
CA ALA A 326 -20.59 -7.81 6.87
C ALA A 326 -20.02 -6.98 5.71
N ASP A 327 -18.71 -7.07 5.47
CA ASP A 327 -18.04 -6.36 4.37
C ASP A 327 -18.18 -7.06 2.99
N SER A 328 -18.96 -8.15 2.88
CA SER A 328 -19.08 -8.97 1.66
C SER A 328 -20.44 -8.86 0.99
N ASP A 329 -20.48 -9.14 -0.31
CA ASP A 329 -21.72 -9.19 -1.09
C ASP A 329 -22.75 -10.17 -0.47
N PRO A 330 -24.00 -9.74 -0.20
CA PRO A 330 -25.01 -10.58 0.44
C PRO A 330 -25.31 -11.89 -0.32
N ALA A 331 -25.35 -11.86 -1.66
CA ALA A 331 -25.58 -13.06 -2.46
C ALA A 331 -24.41 -14.05 -2.32
N ARG A 332 -23.18 -13.54 -2.20
CA ARG A 332 -22.00 -14.38 -1.92
C ARG A 332 -22.07 -15.01 -0.53
N VAL A 333 -22.48 -14.24 0.48
CA VAL A 333 -22.65 -14.73 1.85
C VAL A 333 -23.67 -15.87 1.89
N GLU A 334 -24.83 -15.70 1.24
CA GLU A 334 -25.85 -16.73 1.17
C GLU A 334 -25.33 -18.02 0.51
N GLU A 335 -24.60 -17.92 -0.62
CA GLU A 335 -23.99 -19.08 -1.28
C GLU A 335 -23.05 -19.85 -0.34
N ILE A 336 -22.17 -19.13 0.38
CA ILE A 336 -21.20 -19.77 1.29
C ILE A 336 -21.92 -20.47 2.46
N LEU A 337 -22.97 -19.84 3.00
CA LEU A 337 -23.74 -20.41 4.10
C LEU A 337 -24.55 -21.64 3.64
N GLN A 338 -25.11 -21.62 2.43
CA GLN A 338 -25.76 -22.78 1.81
C GLN A 338 -24.77 -23.92 1.55
N ASP A 339 -23.58 -23.61 1.01
CA ASP A 339 -22.49 -24.58 0.81
C ASP A 339 -22.09 -25.25 2.13
N MET A 340 -22.03 -24.47 3.20
CA MET A 340 -21.63 -24.96 4.52
C MET A 340 -22.73 -25.80 5.17
N ASP A 341 -23.99 -25.37 5.10
CA ASP A 341 -25.14 -26.14 5.59
C ASP A 341 -25.26 -27.48 4.84
N SER A 342 -25.06 -27.46 3.52
CA SER A 342 -25.06 -28.67 2.68
C SER A 342 -23.92 -29.64 2.99
N LYS A 343 -22.75 -29.13 3.41
CA LYS A 343 -21.61 -29.95 3.86
C LYS A 343 -21.82 -30.53 5.26
N GLY A 344 -22.78 -30.02 6.03
CA GLY A 344 -23.07 -30.48 7.38
C GLY A 344 -22.03 -30.02 8.40
N ASP A 345 -21.47 -30.97 9.16
CA ASP A 345 -20.62 -30.64 10.31
C ASP A 345 -19.22 -30.14 9.89
N VAL A 346 -19.12 -28.85 9.61
CA VAL A 346 -17.84 -28.17 9.40
C VAL A 346 -17.18 -27.91 10.75
N ARG A 347 -16.01 -28.54 10.97
CA ARG A 347 -15.26 -28.46 12.24
C ARG A 347 -14.93 -27.02 12.66
N ASN A 348 -14.55 -26.16 11.72
CA ASN A 348 -14.24 -24.75 11.96
C ASN A 348 -14.95 -23.85 10.92
N PRO A 349 -16.17 -23.36 11.24
CA PRO A 349 -16.96 -22.57 10.29
C PRO A 349 -16.33 -21.19 10.00
N SER A 350 -15.71 -20.54 10.99
CA SER A 350 -15.04 -19.25 10.78
C SER A 350 -13.94 -19.35 9.72
N ALA A 351 -13.05 -20.34 9.85
CA ALA A 351 -11.95 -20.54 8.89
C ALA A 351 -12.47 -20.89 7.49
N PHE A 352 -13.54 -21.68 7.41
CA PHE A 352 -14.18 -22.03 6.15
C PHE A 352 -14.69 -20.78 5.41
N ILE A 353 -15.43 -19.91 6.12
CA ILE A 353 -15.95 -18.65 5.56
C ILE A 353 -14.82 -17.73 5.10
N VAL A 354 -13.83 -17.50 5.97
CA VAL A 354 -12.70 -16.62 5.66
C VAL A 354 -11.96 -17.11 4.42
N LYS A 355 -11.73 -18.43 4.30
CA LYS A 355 -11.10 -19.04 3.12
C LYS A 355 -11.97 -18.90 1.87
N ALA A 356 -13.28 -19.13 1.97
CA ALA A 356 -14.22 -19.06 0.86
C ALA A 356 -14.34 -17.63 0.29
N LEU A 357 -14.42 -16.62 1.16
CA LEU A 357 -14.43 -15.20 0.78
C LEU A 357 -13.10 -14.75 0.18
N SER A 358 -11.98 -15.21 0.74
CA SER A 358 -10.65 -14.82 0.24
C SER A 358 -10.32 -15.47 -1.11
N SER A 359 -10.83 -16.69 -1.36
CA SER A 359 -10.58 -17.40 -2.62
C SER A 359 -11.51 -16.92 -3.75
N PHE A 360 -12.76 -16.60 -3.42
CA PHE A 360 -13.76 -16.16 -4.37
C PHE A 360 -14.61 -15.05 -3.72
N PRO A 361 -14.21 -13.77 -3.86
CA PRO A 361 -14.90 -12.66 -3.22
C PRO A 361 -16.25 -12.32 -3.87
N ALA A 362 -16.44 -12.65 -5.15
CA ALA A 362 -17.68 -12.40 -5.88
C ALA A 362 -18.63 -13.64 -5.87
N PRO A 363 -19.96 -13.45 -5.93
CA PRO A 363 -20.94 -14.53 -6.06
C PRO A 363 -20.65 -15.38 -7.30
N ARG A 364 -20.70 -16.72 -7.18
CA ARG A 364 -20.36 -17.61 -8.29
C ARG A 364 -21.49 -17.77 -9.30
N HIS A 365 -22.69 -17.26 -9.02
CA HIS A 365 -23.89 -17.48 -9.84
C HIS A 365 -24.68 -16.19 -10.11
N ASP A 366 -25.09 -16.01 -11.37
CA ASP A 366 -26.26 -15.20 -11.73
C ASP A 366 -27.50 -15.93 -11.19
N ALA A 367 -28.28 -15.26 -10.33
CA ALA A 367 -29.40 -15.82 -9.56
C ALA A 367 -30.58 -16.40 -10.37
N ASN A 368 -30.46 -16.55 -11.70
CA ASN A 368 -31.56 -16.92 -12.59
C ASN A 368 -31.30 -18.16 -13.48
N VAL A 369 -30.20 -18.88 -13.27
CA VAL A 369 -30.04 -20.22 -13.87
C VAL A 369 -30.51 -21.23 -12.81
N PRO A 370 -31.64 -21.93 -13.01
CA PRO A 370 -32.08 -22.95 -12.07
C PRO A 370 -30.93 -23.93 -11.87
N HIS A 371 -30.64 -24.27 -10.62
CA HIS A 371 -29.68 -25.31 -10.24
C HIS A 371 -29.87 -26.48 -11.19
N ARG A 372 -29.00 -26.55 -12.20
CA ARG A 372 -28.82 -27.76 -12.96
C ARG A 372 -28.23 -28.67 -11.92
N GLN A 373 -29.10 -29.51 -11.30
CA GLN A 373 -28.67 -30.76 -10.72
C GLN A 373 -27.66 -31.27 -11.70
N THR A 374 -26.38 -31.21 -11.33
CA THR A 374 -25.32 -31.84 -12.09
C THR A 374 -25.87 -33.23 -12.38
N PRO A 375 -26.12 -33.60 -13.65
CA PRO A 375 -26.72 -34.88 -13.94
C PRO A 375 -25.86 -35.89 -13.21
N GLU A 376 -26.47 -36.62 -12.28
CA GLU A 376 -25.86 -37.70 -11.55
C GLU A 376 -25.17 -38.56 -12.61
N PRO A 377 -23.83 -38.53 -12.72
CA PRO A 377 -23.21 -39.14 -13.86
C PRO A 377 -23.32 -40.64 -13.63
N GLU A 378 -23.71 -41.36 -14.68
CA GLU A 378 -23.53 -42.80 -14.83
C GLU A 378 -22.02 -43.18 -14.77
N MET A 379 -21.34 -42.80 -13.70
CA MET A 379 -19.93 -43.07 -13.41
C MET A 379 -19.75 -44.39 -12.66
N GLN A 380 -20.78 -45.21 -12.52
CA GLN A 380 -20.69 -46.55 -11.95
C GLN A 380 -20.13 -47.61 -12.91
N LYS A 381 -19.76 -47.25 -14.16
CA LYS A 381 -19.24 -48.23 -15.14
C LYS A 381 -17.90 -47.89 -15.80
N MET A 382 -17.26 -46.77 -15.47
CA MET A 382 -15.84 -46.54 -15.78
C MET A 382 -15.02 -46.58 -14.49
N GLY A 383 -14.74 -47.80 -14.05
CA GLY A 383 -13.97 -48.08 -12.85
C GLY A 383 -12.56 -47.46 -12.86
N ASN A 384 -12.23 -46.85 -11.74
CA ASN A 384 -10.92 -46.86 -11.08
C ASN A 384 -9.74 -46.11 -11.73
N SER A 385 -9.93 -45.28 -12.76
CA SER A 385 -8.79 -44.61 -13.42
C SER A 385 -8.52 -43.15 -13.01
N TRP A 386 -9.47 -42.43 -12.39
CA TRP A 386 -9.33 -40.99 -12.10
C TRP A 386 -9.24 -40.62 -10.60
N MET A 387 -9.24 -41.62 -9.71
CA MET A 387 -8.97 -41.45 -8.27
C MET A 387 -7.61 -42.05 -7.83
N ARG A 388 -6.65 -42.14 -8.75
CA ARG A 388 -5.26 -41.94 -8.34
C ARG A 388 -4.97 -40.46 -8.56
N GLN A 389 -5.32 -39.63 -7.59
CA GLN A 389 -4.39 -38.55 -7.30
C GLN A 389 -3.11 -39.28 -6.93
N GLU A 390 -2.16 -39.33 -7.86
CA GLU A 390 -0.81 -39.77 -7.52
C GLU A 390 -0.42 -38.89 -6.34
N GLU A 391 -0.33 -39.50 -5.16
CA GLU A 391 0.05 -38.79 -3.95
C GLU A 391 1.29 -37.99 -4.30
N SER A 392 1.22 -36.66 -4.09
CA SER A 392 2.33 -35.77 -4.40
C SER A 392 3.62 -36.42 -3.90
N PRO A 393 4.72 -36.45 -4.67
CA PRO A 393 5.96 -37.07 -4.25
C PRO A 393 6.41 -36.62 -2.85
N LEU A 394 6.11 -35.37 -2.48
CA LEU A 394 6.31 -34.82 -1.15
C LEU A 394 5.52 -35.57 -0.06
N HIS A 395 4.26 -35.88 -0.32
CA HIS A 395 3.41 -36.66 0.59
C HIS A 395 3.91 -38.11 0.73
N GLN A 396 4.42 -38.72 -0.34
CA GLN A 396 5.02 -40.06 -0.27
C GLN A 396 6.29 -40.05 0.60
N LEU A 397 7.14 -39.03 0.42
CA LEU A 397 8.35 -38.84 1.20
C LEU A 397 8.05 -38.59 2.69
N LEU A 398 7.10 -37.71 3.00
CA LEU A 398 6.67 -37.45 4.38
C LEU A 398 5.92 -38.62 5.01
N SER A 399 5.23 -39.45 4.21
CA SER A 399 4.61 -40.68 4.72
C SER A 399 5.63 -41.77 5.02
N SER A 400 6.82 -41.70 4.40
CA SER A 400 7.93 -42.60 4.69
C SER A 400 8.63 -42.28 6.02
N ASP A 401 8.52 -41.03 6.50
CA ASP A 401 9.01 -40.59 7.81
C ASP A 401 7.91 -39.88 8.64
N PRO A 402 7.08 -40.66 9.36
CA PRO A 402 5.99 -40.12 10.17
C PRO A 402 6.48 -39.16 11.27
N GLY A 403 7.68 -39.39 11.81
CA GLY A 403 8.25 -38.58 12.88
C GLY A 403 8.58 -37.17 12.39
N LEU A 404 9.12 -37.05 11.18
CA LEU A 404 9.35 -35.75 10.56
C LEU A 404 8.03 -35.01 10.28
N ARG A 405 7.01 -35.72 9.78
CA ARG A 405 5.69 -35.14 9.50
C ARG A 405 5.03 -34.56 10.76
N GLU A 406 5.10 -35.27 11.89
CA GLU A 406 4.55 -34.80 13.16
C GLU A 406 5.36 -33.66 13.79
N ALA A 407 6.65 -33.56 13.46
CA ALA A 407 7.54 -32.51 13.95
C ALA A 407 7.44 -31.19 13.18
N LEU A 408 6.84 -31.19 11.98
CA LEU A 408 6.57 -29.99 11.20
C LEU A 408 5.27 -29.32 11.67
N ASP A 409 5.30 -28.00 11.85
CA ASP A 409 4.10 -27.23 12.14
C ASP A 409 3.29 -26.93 10.86
N ASP A 410 2.03 -26.50 11.04
CA ASP A 410 1.11 -26.19 9.94
C ASP A 410 1.68 -25.12 8.99
N GLY A 411 2.49 -24.18 9.51
CA GLY A 411 3.11 -23.12 8.72
C GLY A 411 4.21 -23.65 7.80
N ALA A 412 5.07 -24.53 8.31
CA ALA A 412 6.11 -25.19 7.54
C ALA A 412 5.53 -26.15 6.50
N MET A 413 4.46 -26.88 6.85
CA MET A 413 3.72 -27.72 5.91
C MET A 413 3.13 -26.90 4.77
N HIS A 414 2.44 -25.80 5.08
CA HIS A 414 1.91 -24.91 4.05
C HIS A 414 3.02 -24.28 3.20
N ALA A 415 4.17 -23.94 3.79
CA ALA A 415 5.30 -23.40 3.05
C ALA A 415 5.89 -24.40 2.05
N LEU A 416 5.96 -25.69 2.40
CA LEU A 416 6.39 -26.77 1.48
C LEU A 416 5.37 -27.03 0.36
N GLU A 417 4.07 -26.93 0.66
CA GLU A 417 3.01 -27.11 -0.35
C GLU A 417 2.92 -25.94 -1.33
N ALA A 418 3.26 -24.72 -0.87
CA ALA A 418 3.20 -23.51 -1.69
C ALA A 418 4.46 -23.25 -2.52
N CYS A 419 5.58 -23.92 -2.22
CA CYS A 419 6.82 -23.75 -2.98
C CYS A 419 6.89 -24.69 -4.19
N ASP A 420 7.96 -24.56 -4.97
CA ASP A 420 8.24 -25.48 -6.06
C ASP A 420 8.37 -26.93 -5.54
N PRO A 421 7.74 -27.94 -6.18
CA PRO A 421 7.69 -29.30 -5.67
C PRO A 421 9.07 -29.98 -5.63
N GLU A 422 9.96 -29.68 -6.58
CA GLU A 422 11.32 -30.22 -6.58
C GLU A 422 12.13 -29.63 -5.42
N ARG A 423 11.92 -28.34 -5.14
CA ARG A 423 12.56 -27.67 -4.01
C ARG A 423 12.07 -28.22 -2.66
N ALA A 424 10.77 -28.47 -2.52
CA ALA A 424 10.19 -29.03 -1.31
C ALA A 424 10.82 -30.39 -0.98
N LEU A 425 10.95 -31.26 -1.99
CA LEU A 425 11.60 -32.57 -1.87
C LEU A 425 13.05 -32.44 -1.41
N GLU A 426 13.83 -31.57 -2.06
CA GLU A 426 15.24 -31.36 -1.71
C GLU A 426 15.43 -30.92 -0.25
N VAL A 427 14.55 -30.04 0.24
CA VAL A 427 14.61 -29.56 1.63
C VAL A 427 14.26 -30.67 2.62
N VAL A 428 13.25 -31.49 2.33
CA VAL A 428 12.87 -32.63 3.17
C VAL A 428 13.97 -33.70 3.16
N GLU A 429 14.56 -34.00 1.99
CA GLU A 429 15.71 -34.90 1.88
C GLU A 429 16.93 -34.38 2.65
N ASP A 430 17.20 -33.08 2.62
CA ASP A 430 18.28 -32.44 3.39
C ASP A 430 18.07 -32.63 4.91
N ILE A 431 16.81 -32.59 5.39
CA ILE A 431 16.48 -32.83 6.81
C ILE A 431 16.71 -34.31 7.15
N ILE A 432 16.16 -35.23 6.35
CA ILE A 432 16.30 -36.68 6.54
C ILE A 432 17.78 -37.08 6.53
N LYS A 433 18.56 -36.56 5.58
CA LYS A 433 19.99 -36.83 5.44
C LYS A 433 20.82 -36.31 6.61
N LYS A 434 20.41 -35.18 7.21
CA LYS A 434 21.08 -34.62 8.40
C LYS A 434 20.71 -35.38 9.67
N GLY A 435 19.53 -35.99 9.74
CA GLY A 435 19.07 -36.88 10.79
C GLY A 435 18.75 -36.22 12.13
N ASP A 436 19.59 -35.29 12.61
CA ASP A 436 19.44 -34.60 13.89
C ASP A 436 19.20 -33.10 13.69
N VAL A 437 18.02 -32.75 13.17
CA VAL A 437 17.58 -31.36 13.04
C VAL A 437 16.67 -31.02 14.23
N ARG A 438 17.24 -30.30 15.21
CA ARG A 438 16.55 -29.93 16.46
C ARG A 438 15.20 -29.21 16.27
N ASN A 439 15.02 -28.47 15.18
CA ASN A 439 13.76 -27.82 14.83
C ASN A 439 13.56 -27.86 13.30
N PRO A 440 12.81 -28.86 12.78
CA PRO A 440 12.62 -29.03 11.35
C PRO A 440 11.80 -27.91 10.73
N SER A 441 10.76 -27.39 11.40
CA SER A 441 9.94 -26.27 10.90
C SER A 441 10.77 -25.02 10.62
N ALA A 442 11.65 -24.65 11.56
CA ALA A 442 12.55 -23.50 11.38
C ALA A 442 13.57 -23.74 10.26
N PHE A 443 14.05 -24.98 10.10
CA PHE A 443 14.96 -25.34 9.00
C PHE A 443 14.29 -25.22 7.63
N VAL A 444 13.03 -25.66 7.51
CA VAL A 444 12.21 -25.51 6.29
C VAL A 444 12.06 -24.04 5.93
N ALA A 445 11.56 -23.23 6.88
CA ALA A 445 11.33 -21.80 6.66
C ALA A 445 12.62 -21.06 6.25
N ALA A 446 13.73 -21.31 6.95
CA ALA A 446 15.02 -20.69 6.63
C ALA A 446 15.57 -21.15 5.26
N SER A 447 15.39 -22.42 4.90
CA SER A 447 15.88 -22.98 3.65
C SER A 447 15.11 -22.49 2.43
N LEU A 448 13.79 -22.36 2.54
CA LEU A 448 12.92 -21.81 1.50
C LEU A 448 13.10 -20.30 1.36
N ALA A 449 13.25 -19.57 2.47
CA ALA A 449 13.51 -18.13 2.44
C ALA A 449 14.86 -17.78 1.79
N LYS A 450 15.90 -18.59 2.05
CA LYS A 450 17.25 -18.36 1.52
C LYS A 450 17.39 -18.80 0.07
N TYR A 451 16.77 -19.92 -0.30
CA TYR A 451 16.82 -20.47 -1.65
C TYR A 451 15.42 -20.95 -2.06
N PRO A 452 14.62 -20.08 -2.69
CA PRO A 452 13.23 -20.41 -3.04
C PRO A 452 13.11 -21.32 -4.27
N GLN A 453 14.15 -21.42 -5.10
CA GLN A 453 14.19 -22.24 -6.30
C GLN A 453 14.96 -23.55 -6.06
N PRO A 454 14.63 -24.65 -6.77
CA PRO A 454 15.39 -25.90 -6.71
C PRO A 454 16.86 -25.62 -7.00
N ARG A 455 17.80 -26.22 -6.25
CA ARG A 455 19.24 -25.93 -6.42
C ARG A 455 19.86 -26.48 -7.71
N GLY A 456 19.00 -26.88 -8.66
CA GLY A 456 19.34 -27.70 -9.81
C GLY A 456 19.77 -29.08 -9.34
N THR A 457 19.40 -30.13 -10.09
CA THR A 457 20.13 -31.39 -9.96
C THR A 457 21.59 -31.05 -10.19
N ARG A 458 22.39 -31.15 -9.13
CA ARG A 458 23.83 -30.99 -9.20
C ARG A 458 24.32 -32.23 -9.94
N SER A 459 24.12 -32.28 -11.26
CA SER A 459 24.69 -33.31 -12.10
C SER A 459 26.17 -33.30 -11.77
N GLU A 460 26.67 -34.43 -11.27
CA GLU A 460 28.04 -34.59 -10.80
C GLU A 460 29.09 -34.26 -11.88
N GLU A 461 28.67 -33.99 -13.12
CA GLU A 461 29.52 -33.57 -14.24
C GLU A 461 30.26 -32.25 -14.02
N HIS A 462 29.73 -31.30 -13.23
CA HIS A 462 30.40 -30.01 -13.05
C HIS A 462 31.57 -30.04 -12.05
N TRP A 463 31.83 -31.18 -11.39
CA TRP A 463 33.02 -31.38 -10.54
C TRP A 463 34.11 -32.23 -11.19
N ARG A 464 34.06 -32.50 -12.49
CA ARG A 464 35.29 -32.91 -13.17
C ARG A 464 36.30 -31.76 -13.02
N PRO A 465 37.43 -31.96 -12.32
CA PRO A 465 38.47 -30.94 -12.30
C PRO A 465 38.81 -30.64 -13.75
N VAL A 466 38.70 -29.36 -14.13
CA VAL A 466 39.10 -28.88 -15.46
C VAL A 466 40.50 -29.42 -15.71
N GLN A 467 40.64 -30.39 -16.62
CA GLN A 467 41.96 -30.84 -17.03
C GLN A 467 42.69 -29.59 -17.53
N PRO A 468 43.90 -29.30 -17.03
CA PRO A 468 44.65 -28.16 -17.51
C PRO A 468 44.78 -28.30 -19.03
N PRO A 469 44.58 -27.20 -19.79
CA PRO A 469 44.67 -27.25 -21.24
C PRO A 469 46.03 -27.87 -21.63
N PRO A 470 46.06 -28.76 -22.64
CA PRO A 470 47.31 -29.36 -23.08
C PRO A 470 48.31 -28.24 -23.43
N PRO A 471 49.59 -28.36 -23.04
CA PRO A 471 50.57 -27.30 -23.24
C PRO A 471 50.64 -26.94 -24.72
N MET A 472 50.37 -25.66 -25.03
CA MET A 472 50.49 -25.15 -26.39
C MET A 472 51.90 -25.39 -26.90
N ALA A 473 52.02 -26.22 -27.94
CA ALA A 473 53.26 -26.44 -28.66
C ALA A 473 53.72 -25.11 -29.26
N MET A 474 54.78 -24.54 -28.67
CA MET A 474 55.44 -23.34 -29.18
C MET A 474 56.07 -23.65 -30.56
N PRO A 475 55.81 -22.85 -31.61
CA PRO A 475 56.43 -23.04 -32.90
C PRO A 475 57.93 -22.72 -32.82
N HIS A 476 58.75 -23.69 -33.23
CA HIS A 476 60.20 -23.53 -33.34
C HIS A 476 60.57 -22.43 -34.35
N PRO A 477 61.58 -21.59 -34.07
CA PRO A 477 62.09 -20.63 -35.05
C PRO A 477 62.84 -21.35 -36.17
N SER A 478 62.33 -21.21 -37.39
CA SER A 478 62.97 -21.68 -38.62
C SER A 478 64.37 -21.09 -38.78
N VAL A 479 65.35 -21.99 -38.79
CA VAL A 479 66.75 -21.73 -39.10
C VAL A 479 66.85 -21.20 -40.54
N ARG A 480 67.34 -19.96 -40.69
CA ARG A 480 67.84 -19.44 -41.96
C ARG A 480 69.11 -20.22 -42.33
N SER A 481 69.02 -21.08 -43.34
CA SER A 481 70.20 -21.62 -44.05
C SER A 481 70.32 -20.98 -45.43
N SER A 482 71.26 -20.05 -45.51
CA SER A 482 72.24 -19.87 -46.58
C SER A 482 72.05 -20.71 -47.85
N PHE A 483 71.80 -20.07 -48.99
CA PHE A 483 72.37 -20.49 -50.27
C PHE A 483 72.65 -19.25 -51.14
N ALA A 484 73.93 -18.88 -51.14
CA ALA A 484 74.54 -18.05 -52.15
C ALA A 484 75.10 -18.95 -53.27
N SER A 485 75.20 -18.38 -54.48
CA SER A 485 75.98 -18.83 -55.64
C SER A 485 75.31 -19.81 -56.61
N ARG A 486 74.85 -19.29 -57.74
CA ARG A 486 75.56 -19.47 -59.01
C ARG A 486 75.01 -18.54 -60.09
N ALA A 487 75.90 -17.65 -60.54
CA ALA A 487 75.79 -16.94 -61.79
C ALA A 487 76.23 -17.85 -62.96
N SER A 488 75.73 -17.50 -64.15
CA SER A 488 76.33 -17.74 -65.47
C SER A 488 76.28 -19.16 -66.04
N ASP A 489 75.43 -19.40 -67.05
CA ASP A 489 75.91 -19.74 -68.41
C ASP A 489 74.78 -19.81 -69.47
N GLN A 490 75.12 -19.26 -70.66
CA GLN A 490 74.64 -19.54 -72.03
C GLN A 490 73.13 -19.38 -72.36
N ALA A 491 72.66 -18.59 -73.32
CA ALA A 491 73.15 -18.16 -74.64
C ALA A 491 73.49 -19.32 -75.60
N MET A 492 72.46 -19.92 -76.20
CA MET A 492 72.24 -20.00 -77.66
C MET A 492 70.78 -20.33 -77.97
#